data_AF-A0A949USI7-F1
#
_entry.id   AF-A0A949USI7-F1
#
_cell.length_a   1.000
_cell.length_b   1.000
_cell.length_c   1.000
_cell.angle_alpha   90.00
_cell.angle_beta   90.00
_cell.angle_gamma   90.00
#
_symmetry.space_group_name_H-M   'P 1'
#
loop_
_entity.id
_entity.type
_entity.pdbx_description
1 polymer ?
#
loop_
_entity_poly.entity_id
_entity_poly.type
_entity_poly.pdbx_seq_one_letter_code
_entity_poly.pdbx_strand_id
1 'polypeptide(L)'
;MLLNALTNYLQNQPGPSELKNSAAEATAPISDVEKASTDSSLGLYEVSNRAVMVSAVAAEFNISELPPQQLEAFQNRLEEFGLIDRVGISALSLVHTARRDIEDGDNTINAKAIVDKAYQASAEPGTSYSQRQQIQQLHTLFSNIDSARPH
;
A
#
# COMPACT_ATOMS: atom_id res chain seq x y z
N MET A 1 31.90 14.99 23.32
CA MET A 1 31.84 13.51 23.37
C MET A 1 30.86 12.95 22.32
N LEU A 2 31.02 13.32 21.04
CA LEU A 2 30.17 12.83 19.93
C LEU A 2 30.87 11.75 19.09
N LEU A 3 32.15 11.48 19.37
CA LEU A 3 32.97 10.53 18.63
C LEU A 3 32.80 9.07 19.11
N ASN A 4 32.32 8.84 20.34
CA ASN A 4 32.11 7.48 20.86
C ASN A 4 30.91 6.75 20.25
N ALA A 5 29.91 7.49 19.74
CA ALA A 5 28.72 6.89 19.14
C ALA A 5 29.00 6.30 17.73
N LEU A 6 29.93 6.89 16.98
CA LEU A 6 30.29 6.40 15.64
C LEU A 6 31.14 5.13 15.71
N THR A 7 32.05 5.04 16.69
CA THR A 7 32.91 3.87 16.90
C THR A 7 32.11 2.61 17.23
N ASN A 8 31.04 2.76 18.01
CA ASN A 8 30.20 1.62 18.41
C ASN A 8 29.35 1.09 17.24
N TYR A 9 28.96 1.96 16.30
CA TYR A 9 28.18 1.55 15.12
C TYR A 9 29.02 0.76 14.10
N LEU A 10 30.30 1.08 13.93
CA LEU A 10 31.20 0.32 13.05
C LEU A 10 31.60 -1.05 13.64
N GLN A 11 31.70 -1.16 14.97
CA GLN A 11 32.05 -2.43 15.61
C GLN A 11 30.93 -3.46 15.62
N ASN A 12 29.66 -3.04 15.43
CA ASN A 12 28.51 -3.93 15.51
C ASN A 12 27.90 -4.29 14.14
N GLN A 13 28.66 -4.11 13.05
CA GLN A 13 28.22 -4.51 11.71
C GLN A 13 28.34 -6.04 11.55
N PRO A 14 27.25 -6.79 11.28
CA PRO A 14 27.38 -8.18 10.85
C PRO A 14 28.04 -8.22 9.48
N GLY A 15 29.26 -8.76 9.43
CA GLY A 15 30.02 -8.95 8.19
C GLY A 15 29.45 -10.09 7.32
N PRO A 16 29.72 -10.06 6.00
CA PRO A 16 29.14 -10.99 5.04
C PRO A 16 29.91 -12.32 5.03
N SER A 17 29.22 -13.41 5.35
CA SER A 17 29.60 -14.80 5.12
C SER A 17 28.27 -15.58 5.11
N GLU A 18 27.83 -16.32 4.11
CA GLU A 18 28.53 -17.01 3.03
C GLU A 18 27.62 -17.08 1.79
N LEU A 19 28.03 -16.44 0.69
CA LEU A 19 27.68 -16.89 -0.65
C LEU A 19 28.91 -17.61 -1.19
N LYS A 20 28.86 -18.95 -1.24
CA LYS A 20 29.64 -19.81 -2.15
C LYS A 20 29.28 -21.28 -1.92
N ASN A 21 28.50 -21.84 -2.84
CA ASN A 21 29.04 -22.94 -3.62
C ASN A 21 28.45 -22.96 -5.02
N SER A 22 29.37 -23.03 -5.97
CA SER A 22 29.22 -22.86 -7.41
C SER A 22 28.89 -24.18 -8.10
N ALA A 23 28.28 -24.04 -9.27
CA ALA A 23 28.53 -24.80 -10.51
C ALA A 23 28.26 -26.32 -10.56
N ALA A 24 27.19 -26.64 -11.29
CA ALA A 24 27.10 -27.57 -12.43
C ALA A 24 28.02 -28.81 -12.48
N GLU A 25 27.42 -30.01 -12.55
CA GLU A 25 27.60 -30.91 -13.70
C GLU A 25 26.54 -32.03 -13.73
N ALA A 26 26.26 -32.50 -14.94
CA ALA A 26 25.11 -33.29 -15.35
C ALA A 26 25.30 -34.81 -15.17
N THR A 27 24.19 -35.53 -14.96
CA THR A 27 23.97 -36.90 -15.49
C THR A 27 22.45 -37.16 -15.53
N ALA A 28 21.88 -37.22 -16.74
CA ALA A 28 20.58 -37.84 -17.03
C ALA A 28 20.78 -39.37 -17.29
N PRO A 29 19.79 -40.26 -17.54
CA PRO A 29 18.40 -39.98 -17.99
C PRO A 29 17.29 -40.99 -17.54
N ILE A 30 16.09 -40.84 -18.14
CA ILE A 30 14.95 -41.78 -18.38
C ILE A 30 14.05 -42.18 -17.18
N SER A 31 12.72 -42.28 -17.21
CA SER A 31 11.59 -42.08 -18.15
C SER A 31 10.39 -41.72 -17.24
N ASP A 32 9.44 -40.85 -17.59
CA ASP A 32 8.32 -41.19 -18.46
C ASP A 32 7.59 -39.87 -18.81
N VAL A 33 7.56 -39.56 -20.10
CA VAL A 33 6.64 -38.58 -20.67
C VAL A 33 5.38 -39.36 -21.03
N GLU A 34 4.37 -39.40 -20.16
CA GLU A 34 2.97 -39.56 -20.60
C GLU A 34 1.95 -39.29 -19.49
N LYS A 35 1.60 -38.02 -19.34
CA LYS A 35 0.23 -37.54 -19.55
C LYS A 35 0.23 -36.04 -19.38
N ALA A 36 0.16 -35.36 -20.53
CA ALA A 36 -0.57 -34.11 -20.61
C ALA A 36 -2.02 -34.39 -20.17
N SER A 37 -2.25 -34.39 -18.86
CA SER A 37 -3.56 -34.09 -18.34
C SER A 37 -3.74 -32.61 -18.64
N THR A 38 -4.55 -32.35 -19.66
CA THR A 38 -5.22 -31.07 -19.87
C THR A 38 -5.89 -30.69 -18.55
N ASP A 39 -5.16 -30.01 -17.68
CA ASP A 39 -5.70 -29.46 -16.46
C ASP A 39 -6.46 -28.20 -16.88
N SER A 40 -7.69 -28.42 -17.33
CA SER A 40 -8.72 -27.40 -17.40
C SER A 40 -9.21 -27.06 -15.99
N SER A 41 -8.30 -26.89 -15.02
CA SER A 41 -8.62 -25.93 -13.96
C SER A 41 -8.52 -24.57 -14.64
N LEU A 42 -9.68 -23.99 -14.93
CA LEU A 42 -9.81 -22.54 -14.89
C LEU A 42 -9.17 -22.13 -13.55
N GLY A 43 -7.91 -21.73 -13.58
CA GLY A 43 -7.13 -21.44 -12.39
C GLY A 43 -7.94 -20.47 -11.56
N LEU A 44 -8.53 -20.98 -10.47
CA LEU A 44 -9.39 -20.21 -9.59
C LEU A 44 -8.59 -18.99 -9.20
N TYR A 45 -9.02 -17.84 -9.69
CA TYR A 45 -8.35 -16.58 -9.44
C TYR A 45 -8.53 -16.32 -7.93
N GLU A 46 -7.54 -16.70 -7.13
CA GLU A 46 -7.60 -16.48 -5.70
C GLU A 46 -7.57 -14.98 -5.44
N VAL A 47 -8.68 -14.46 -4.93
CA VAL A 47 -8.78 -13.05 -4.55
C VAL A 47 -7.89 -12.85 -3.33
N SER A 48 -6.85 -12.01 -3.49
CA SER A 48 -5.98 -11.62 -2.38
C SER A 48 -6.81 -11.16 -1.18
N ASN A 49 -6.48 -11.63 0.03
CA ASN A 49 -7.17 -11.23 1.26
C ASN A 49 -7.27 -9.69 1.41
N ARG A 50 -6.21 -8.97 0.99
CA ARG A 50 -6.19 -7.50 0.92
C ARG A 50 -7.26 -6.94 -0.03
N ALA A 51 -7.49 -7.56 -1.18
CA ALA A 51 -8.50 -7.13 -2.13
C ALA A 51 -9.92 -7.34 -1.58
N VAL A 52 -10.15 -8.43 -0.83
CA VAL A 52 -11.42 -8.64 -0.11
C VAL A 52 -11.65 -7.53 0.92
N MET A 53 -10.64 -7.19 1.72
CA MET A 53 -10.72 -6.10 2.70
C MET A 53 -10.96 -4.73 2.04
N VAL A 54 -10.25 -4.43 0.95
CA VAL A 54 -10.45 -3.20 0.17
C VAL A 54 -11.88 -3.14 -0.38
N SER A 55 -12.41 -4.25 -0.89
CA SER A 55 -13.78 -4.33 -1.38
C SER A 55 -14.81 -4.14 -0.26
N ALA A 56 -14.56 -4.69 0.93
CA ALA A 56 -15.42 -4.46 2.09
C ALA A 56 -15.47 -2.96 2.45
N VAL A 57 -14.32 -2.28 2.49
CA VAL A 57 -14.28 -0.82 2.72
C VAL A 57 -14.98 -0.06 1.60
N ALA A 58 -14.79 -0.45 0.35
CA ALA A 58 -15.43 0.20 -0.80
C ALA A 58 -16.95 0.04 -0.82
N ALA A 59 -17.47 -1.05 -0.27
CA ALA A 59 -18.91 -1.27 -0.11
C ALA A 59 -19.49 -0.42 1.03
N GLU A 60 -18.70 -0.16 2.08
CA GLU A 60 -19.14 0.60 3.26
C GLU A 60 -19.01 2.12 3.08
N PHE A 61 -18.00 2.60 2.34
CA PHE A 61 -17.64 4.03 2.28
C PHE A 61 -17.53 4.58 0.85
N ASN A 62 -18.22 5.69 0.59
CA ASN A 62 -18.06 6.49 -0.62
C ASN A 62 -16.94 7.51 -0.44
N ILE A 63 -15.71 7.19 -0.86
CA ILE A 63 -14.54 8.08 -0.67
C ILE A 63 -14.55 9.34 -1.55
N SER A 64 -15.42 9.41 -2.56
CA SER A 64 -15.58 10.59 -3.43
C SER A 64 -16.61 11.57 -2.88
N GLU A 65 -17.53 11.11 -2.02
CA GLU A 65 -18.57 11.92 -1.38
C GLU A 65 -18.67 11.53 0.10
N LEU A 66 -17.53 11.53 0.81
CA LEU A 66 -17.45 11.00 2.17
C LEU A 66 -18.03 12.00 3.17
N PRO A 67 -19.08 11.66 3.94
CA PRO A 67 -19.60 12.55 4.97
C PRO A 67 -18.52 12.82 6.03
N PRO A 68 -18.36 14.07 6.51
CA PRO A 68 -17.36 14.42 7.53
C PRO A 68 -17.43 13.57 8.80
N GLN A 69 -18.64 13.16 9.18
CA GLN A 69 -18.89 12.32 10.36
C GLN A 69 -18.42 10.87 10.18
N GLN A 70 -18.27 10.41 8.93
CA GLN A 70 -17.83 9.06 8.61
C GLN A 70 -16.31 8.96 8.43
N LEU A 71 -15.58 10.08 8.41
CA LEU A 71 -14.13 10.07 8.18
C LEU A 71 -13.37 9.29 9.26
N GLU A 72 -13.76 9.45 10.52
CA GLU A 72 -13.15 8.68 11.64
C GLU A 72 -13.49 7.19 11.53
N ALA A 73 -14.73 6.85 11.18
CA ALA A 73 -15.14 5.46 10.96
C ALA A 73 -14.37 4.81 9.80
N PHE A 74 -14.20 5.55 8.71
CA PHE A 74 -13.41 5.13 7.55
C PHE A 74 -11.94 4.89 7.93
N GLN A 75 -11.31 5.80 8.66
CA GLN A 75 -9.95 5.63 9.16
C GLN A 75 -9.84 4.37 10.03
N ASN A 76 -10.73 4.23 11.02
CA ASN A 76 -10.74 3.08 11.91
C ASN A 76 -10.87 1.77 11.13
N ARG A 77 -11.69 1.74 10.06
CA ARG A 77 -11.86 0.56 9.22
C ARG A 77 -10.60 0.21 8.43
N LEU A 78 -9.92 1.21 7.89
CA LEU A 78 -8.63 1.02 7.21
C LEU A 78 -7.57 0.45 8.17
N GLU A 79 -7.56 0.92 9.42
CA GLU A 79 -6.65 0.45 10.46
C GLU A 79 -7.00 -0.98 10.92
N GLU A 80 -8.28 -1.27 11.15
CA GLU A 80 -8.78 -2.59 11.55
C GLU A 80 -8.40 -3.67 10.54
N PHE A 81 -8.52 -3.37 9.25
CA PHE A 81 -8.13 -4.27 8.18
C PHE A 81 -6.63 -4.25 7.84
N GLY A 82 -5.82 -3.44 8.53
CA GLY A 82 -4.39 -3.31 8.25
C GLY A 82 -4.10 -2.80 6.83
N LEU A 83 -5.05 -2.09 6.22
CA LEU A 83 -4.90 -1.48 4.89
C LEU A 83 -4.03 -0.24 4.94
N ILE A 84 -3.93 0.36 6.13
CA ILE A 84 -3.11 1.52 6.42
C ILE A 84 -2.21 1.24 7.63
N ASP A 85 -0.98 1.70 7.58
CA ASP A 85 0.00 1.65 8.67
C ASP A 85 0.14 3.03 9.32
N ARG A 86 0.98 3.16 10.37
CA ARG A 86 1.25 4.45 11.04
C ARG A 86 1.68 5.56 10.07
N VAL A 87 2.30 5.16 8.96
CA VAL A 87 2.78 6.05 7.93
C VAL A 87 1.63 6.53 7.05
N GLY A 88 0.70 5.66 6.67
CA GLY A 88 -0.52 6.05 5.98
C GLY A 88 -1.47 6.87 6.84
N ILE A 89 -1.50 6.69 8.17
CA ILE A 89 -2.25 7.57 9.09
C ILE A 89 -1.77 9.02 8.96
N SER A 90 -0.46 9.23 8.82
CA SER A 90 0.10 10.57 8.58
C SER A 90 -0.35 11.13 7.23
N ALA A 91 -0.54 10.27 6.23
CA ALA A 91 -1.07 10.68 4.93
C ALA A 91 -2.59 10.98 4.98
N LEU A 92 -3.38 10.32 5.85
CA LEU A 92 -4.79 10.69 6.09
C LEU A 92 -4.94 12.06 6.76
N SER A 93 -3.91 12.56 7.45
CA SER A 93 -3.90 13.93 7.98
C SER A 93 -4.07 15.00 6.87
N LEU A 94 -3.70 14.67 5.62
CA LEU A 94 -3.97 15.51 4.45
C LEU A 94 -5.48 15.69 4.24
N VAL A 95 -6.25 14.61 4.37
CA VAL A 95 -7.73 14.63 4.24
C VAL A 95 -8.36 15.43 5.39
N HIS A 96 -7.88 15.24 6.62
CA HIS A 96 -8.34 16.02 7.78
C HIS A 96 -7.99 17.51 7.67
N THR A 97 -6.86 17.85 7.05
CA THR A 97 -6.45 19.25 6.86
C THR A 97 -7.26 19.89 5.75
N ALA A 98 -7.38 19.23 4.59
CA ALA A 98 -8.21 19.69 3.49
C ALA A 98 -9.68 19.88 3.90
N ARG A 99 -10.21 19.03 4.79
CA ARG A 99 -11.55 19.21 5.37
C ARG A 99 -11.72 20.58 6.04
N ARG A 100 -10.71 21.07 6.76
CA ARG A 100 -10.81 22.36 7.48
C ARG A 100 -10.91 23.55 6.53
N ASP A 101 -10.48 23.37 5.28
CA ASP A 101 -10.51 24.39 4.24
C ASP A 101 -11.79 24.32 3.37
N ILE A 102 -12.67 23.33 3.61
CA ILE A 102 -13.96 23.23 2.93
C ILE A 102 -14.92 24.22 3.59
N GLU A 103 -15.47 25.15 2.80
CA GLU A 103 -16.47 26.12 3.24
C GLU A 103 -17.73 25.40 3.78
N ASP A 104 -18.39 25.99 4.79
CA ASP A 104 -19.53 25.46 5.57
C ASP A 104 -20.78 25.01 4.75
N GLY A 105 -20.72 24.98 3.43
CA GLY A 105 -21.79 24.53 2.53
C GLY A 105 -21.60 23.12 1.94
N ASP A 106 -20.37 22.58 1.90
CA ASP A 106 -20.13 21.27 1.29
C ASP A 106 -20.20 20.16 2.35
N ASN A 107 -21.29 19.39 2.32
CA ASN A 107 -21.60 18.40 3.35
C ASN A 107 -20.83 17.09 3.17
N THR A 108 -19.91 17.02 2.21
CA THR A 108 -19.12 15.84 1.87
C THR A 108 -17.69 16.20 1.51
N ILE A 109 -16.78 15.24 1.68
CA ILE A 109 -15.36 15.37 1.42
C ILE A 109 -15.02 14.43 0.27
N ASN A 110 -14.46 14.97 -0.82
CA ASN A 110 -13.87 14.14 -1.85
C ASN A 110 -12.44 13.74 -1.47
N ALA A 111 -12.34 12.72 -0.63
CA ALA A 111 -11.07 12.24 -0.10
C ALA A 111 -10.16 11.69 -1.20
N LYS A 112 -10.73 11.08 -2.25
CA LYS A 112 -9.98 10.66 -3.44
C LYS A 112 -9.32 11.85 -4.14
N ALA A 113 -10.07 12.91 -4.44
CA ALA A 113 -9.54 14.09 -5.12
C ALA A 113 -8.44 14.79 -4.30
N ILE A 114 -8.56 14.81 -2.97
CA ILE A 114 -7.51 15.35 -2.08
C ILE A 114 -6.22 14.54 -2.22
N VAL A 115 -6.31 13.21 -2.21
CA VAL A 115 -5.14 12.33 -2.36
C VAL A 115 -4.56 12.40 -3.78
N ASP A 116 -5.40 12.48 -4.81
CA ASP A 116 -4.96 12.65 -6.21
C ASP A 116 -4.17 13.96 -6.39
N LYS A 117 -4.66 15.06 -5.79
CA LYS A 117 -3.96 16.35 -5.81
C LYS A 117 -2.62 16.28 -5.06
N ALA A 118 -2.59 15.62 -3.90
CA ALA A 118 -1.34 15.42 -3.16
C ALA A 118 -0.33 14.57 -3.96
N TYR A 119 -0.80 13.53 -4.66
CA TYR A 119 0.02 12.71 -5.54
C TYR A 119 0.63 13.52 -6.68
N GLN A 120 -0.17 14.34 -7.36
CA GLN A 120 0.32 15.24 -8.40
C GLN A 120 1.36 16.24 -7.86
N ALA A 121 1.08 16.87 -6.72
CA ALA A 121 2.01 17.81 -6.08
C ALA A 121 3.32 17.12 -5.63
N SER A 122 3.26 15.84 -5.25
CA SER A 122 4.45 15.08 -4.84
C SER A 122 5.45 14.83 -5.96
N ALA A 123 5.01 14.93 -7.23
CA ALA A 123 5.87 14.80 -8.40
C ALA A 123 6.77 16.03 -8.60
N GLU A 124 6.47 17.17 -7.96
CA GLU A 124 7.24 18.39 -8.11
C GLU A 124 8.64 18.31 -7.44
N PRO A 125 9.63 19.09 -7.93
CA PRO A 125 10.95 19.17 -7.31
C PRO A 125 10.86 19.79 -5.91
N GLY A 126 11.19 19.04 -4.85
CA GLY A 126 11.21 19.53 -3.47
C GLY A 126 10.60 18.58 -2.45
N THR A 127 9.75 17.63 -2.88
CA THR A 127 9.21 16.60 -2.00
C THR A 127 10.26 15.54 -1.66
N SER A 128 10.39 15.19 -0.39
CA SER A 128 11.32 14.14 0.04
C SER A 128 10.91 12.77 -0.53
N TYR A 129 11.89 11.87 -0.75
CA TYR A 129 11.62 10.52 -1.26
C TYR A 129 10.62 9.76 -0.38
N SER A 130 10.81 9.81 0.94
CA SER A 130 9.90 9.17 1.90
C SER A 130 8.46 9.66 1.74
N GLN A 131 8.25 10.98 1.68
CA GLN A 131 6.94 11.57 1.51
C GLN A 131 6.28 11.20 0.18
N ARG A 132 7.06 11.12 -0.92
CA ARG A 132 6.55 10.63 -2.21
C ARG A 132 6.05 9.18 -2.12
N GLN A 133 6.83 8.31 -1.47
CA GLN A 133 6.45 6.92 -1.29
C GLN A 133 5.16 6.79 -0.46
N GLN A 134 5.01 7.60 0.59
CA GLN A 134 3.80 7.64 1.42
C GLN A 134 2.56 8.04 0.62
N ILE A 135 2.67 9.14 -0.14
CA ILE A 135 1.57 9.64 -0.96
C ILE A 135 1.22 8.65 -2.06
N GLN A 136 2.22 8.00 -2.68
CA GLN A 136 2.00 6.97 -3.70
C GLN A 136 1.27 5.74 -3.14
N GLN A 137 1.64 5.28 -1.94
CA GLN A 137 0.96 4.18 -1.27
C GLN A 137 -0.51 4.53 -0.96
N LEU A 138 -0.74 5.73 -0.43
CA LEU A 138 -2.09 6.21 -0.14
C LEU A 138 -2.93 6.34 -1.42
N HIS A 139 -2.36 6.93 -2.48
CA HIS A 139 -3.00 7.08 -3.78
C HIS A 139 -3.40 5.71 -4.36
N THR A 140 -2.50 4.72 -4.28
CA THR A 140 -2.78 3.36 -4.73
C THR A 140 -3.92 2.73 -3.91
N LEU A 141 -3.94 2.90 -2.59
CA LEU A 141 -5.02 2.40 -1.74
C LEU A 141 -6.37 3.03 -2.12
N PHE A 142 -6.42 4.36 -2.24
CA PHE A 142 -7.65 5.08 -2.57
C PHE A 142 -8.15 4.74 -3.97
N SER A 143 -7.26 4.61 -4.95
CA SER A 143 -7.62 4.16 -6.30
C SER A 143 -8.19 2.73 -6.29
N ASN A 144 -7.66 1.83 -5.46
CA ASN A 144 -8.20 0.48 -5.34
C ASN A 144 -9.57 0.45 -4.65
N ILE A 145 -9.77 1.27 -3.61
CA ILE A 145 -11.07 1.40 -2.94
C ILE A 145 -12.11 1.95 -3.92
N ASP A 146 -11.79 3.01 -4.67
CA ASP A 146 -12.69 3.58 -5.68
C ASP A 146 -13.05 2.56 -6.76
N SER A 147 -12.06 1.81 -7.24
CA SER A 147 -12.25 0.79 -8.30
C SER A 147 -13.03 -0.44 -7.83
N ALA A 148 -13.00 -0.74 -6.52
CA ALA A 148 -13.70 -1.88 -5.93
C ALA A 148 -15.16 -1.56 -5.54
N ARG A 149 -15.63 -0.35 -5.84
CA ARG A 149 -16.98 0.09 -5.50
C ARG A 149 -18.04 -0.69 -6.32
N PRO A 150 -19.11 -1.17 -5.69
CA PRO A 150 -20.25 -1.74 -6.41
C PRO A 150 -21.00 -0.64 -7.19
N HIS A 151 -21.27 -0.89 -8.47
CA HIS A 151 -22.04 -0.03 -9.38
C HIS A 151 -23.50 -0.48 -9.52
#